data_AF-A0A1G0W6M4-F1
#
_entry.id   AF-A0A1G0W6M4-F1
#
_cell.length_a   1.000
_cell.length_b   1.000
_cell.length_c   1.000
_cell.angle_alpha   90.00
_cell.angle_beta   90.00
_cell.angle_gamma   90.00
#
_symmetry.space_group_name_H-M   'P 1'
#
loop_
_entity.id
_entity.type
_entity.pdbx_description
1 polymer ?
#
loop_
_entity_poly.entity_id
_entity_poly.type
_entity_poly.pdbx_seq_one_letter_code
_entity_poly.pdbx_strand_id
1 'polypeptide(L)'
;MNYRITLLIFFLLPLSFSFSEDVIIKSLRVYSSNDETLLPVISEGSNITIEFDIESEFEPNLNIIFRFCDKDWNPTDNIFLTNLGKNTAYFLELKTLPTTVENAKYHFKDIFPGNYDDVEFPFSGKWMFYVTESNDSSIVYASGRFYVILNEIKLNVTLKREQLEDKVYSPADLAKAFNITAAFNIPDEMFPQFVDHLEIIENQKIYQPVIVDRNFNTNRRQFYWDGNRKFSFTARDIYPVKEYRQTDLRNINVFNSKDVKAQFDGIEYSRFFKEAKKDLNGGSILTNFNNEFATYLNVTFSVRPPEENRGNIFLTGVFNNWQLLPEYELANDYGLYTKTIELKRGAYDYQYVVADVINGVIKNDDWLLLEGNTWETSNVYHVFLYYKDPNYGGYDRIIGYSKIISR
;
A
#
# COMPACT_ATOMS: atom_id res chain seq x y z
N MET A 1 -18.90 -35.22 -75.50
CA MET A 1 -18.43 -35.28 -74.10
C MET A 1 -17.42 -34.15 -73.91
N ASN A 2 -17.87 -33.00 -73.39
CA ASN A 2 -16.98 -31.88 -73.05
C ASN A 2 -16.98 -31.75 -71.54
N TYR A 3 -15.85 -32.04 -70.89
CA TYR A 3 -15.65 -31.81 -69.48
C TYR A 3 -15.14 -30.37 -69.27
N ARG A 4 -15.92 -29.56 -68.54
CA ARG A 4 -15.48 -28.28 -67.99
C ARG A 4 -14.72 -28.54 -66.69
N ILE A 5 -13.47 -28.11 -66.63
CA ILE A 5 -12.66 -28.07 -65.39
C ILE A 5 -12.83 -26.67 -64.81
N THR A 6 -13.41 -26.58 -63.62
CA THR A 6 -13.54 -25.34 -62.86
C THR A 6 -12.37 -25.26 -61.89
N LEU A 7 -11.47 -24.30 -62.09
CA LEU A 7 -10.29 -24.05 -61.26
C LEU A 7 -10.72 -23.20 -60.04
N LEU A 8 -10.62 -23.74 -58.83
CA LEU A 8 -10.93 -23.03 -57.59
C LEU A 8 -9.63 -22.42 -57.04
N ILE A 9 -9.53 -21.09 -57.00
CA ILE A 9 -8.39 -20.35 -56.44
C ILE A 9 -8.66 -20.12 -54.95
N PHE A 10 -7.82 -20.71 -54.09
CA PHE A 10 -7.85 -20.50 -52.63
C PHE A 10 -7.03 -19.24 -52.29
N PHE A 11 -7.69 -18.19 -51.80
CA PHE A 11 -7.03 -17.05 -51.17
C PHE A 11 -6.62 -17.45 -49.74
N LEU A 12 -5.32 -17.56 -49.49
CA LEU A 12 -4.75 -17.69 -48.15
C LEU A 12 -4.72 -16.29 -47.50
N LEU A 13 -5.68 -16.01 -46.62
CA LEU A 13 -5.58 -14.91 -45.66
C LEU A 13 -4.54 -15.29 -44.60
N PRO A 14 -3.53 -14.45 -44.31
CA PRO A 14 -2.66 -14.70 -43.17
C PRO A 14 -3.49 -14.60 -41.88
N LEU A 15 -3.66 -15.72 -41.17
CA LEU A 15 -4.07 -15.69 -39.79
C LEU A 15 -2.94 -15.03 -38.98
N SER A 16 -3.14 -13.77 -38.60
CA SER A 16 -2.35 -13.18 -37.52
C SER A 16 -2.76 -13.88 -36.23
N PHE A 17 -1.96 -14.84 -35.78
CA PHE A 17 -2.04 -15.32 -34.40
C PHE A 17 -1.62 -14.16 -33.51
N SER A 18 -2.59 -13.52 -32.85
CA SER A 18 -2.29 -12.69 -31.68
C SER A 18 -1.97 -13.66 -30.56
N PHE A 19 -0.69 -13.86 -30.28
CA PHE A 19 -0.29 -14.45 -29.02
C PHE A 19 -0.69 -13.46 -27.92
N SER A 20 -1.44 -13.94 -26.93
CA SER A 20 -1.63 -13.20 -25.68
C SER A 20 -0.24 -13.00 -25.09
N GLU A 21 0.22 -11.75 -25.01
CA GLU A 21 1.49 -11.45 -24.36
C GLU A 21 1.28 -11.61 -22.85
N ASP A 22 2.00 -12.55 -22.23
CA ASP A 22 1.95 -12.75 -20.78
C ASP A 22 2.79 -11.64 -20.11
N VAL A 23 2.17 -10.48 -19.90
CA VAL A 23 2.76 -9.36 -19.18
C VAL A 23 2.48 -9.49 -17.69
N ILE A 24 3.55 -9.58 -16.87
CA ILE A 24 3.44 -9.62 -15.42
C ILE A 24 4.19 -8.41 -14.83
N ILE A 25 3.46 -7.58 -14.07
CA ILE A 25 4.03 -6.46 -13.32
C ILE A 25 4.59 -6.98 -12.00
N LYS A 26 5.83 -6.61 -11.70
CA LYS A 26 6.56 -7.08 -10.52
C LYS A 26 7.12 -5.92 -9.72
N SER A 27 7.20 -6.10 -8.40
CA SER A 27 7.71 -5.08 -7.48
C SER A 27 7.05 -3.70 -7.66
N LEU A 28 5.73 -3.68 -7.90
CA LEU A 28 4.99 -2.41 -8.04
C LEU A 28 5.07 -1.63 -6.73
N ARG A 29 5.50 -0.37 -6.83
CA ARG A 29 5.63 0.56 -5.71
C ARG A 29 5.12 1.92 -6.11
N VAL A 30 4.57 2.62 -5.13
CA VAL A 30 4.20 4.03 -5.22
C VAL A 30 4.59 4.72 -3.92
N TYR A 31 5.24 5.88 -4.02
CA TYR A 31 5.76 6.61 -2.87
C TYR A 31 5.84 8.11 -3.15
N SER A 32 5.90 8.95 -2.11
CA SER A 32 5.99 10.40 -2.30
C SER A 32 7.35 10.84 -2.81
N SER A 33 7.34 11.61 -3.89
CA SER A 33 8.52 12.17 -4.53
C SER A 33 9.60 11.10 -4.72
N ASN A 34 10.83 11.34 -4.26
CA ASN A 34 11.96 10.42 -4.48
C ASN A 34 12.28 9.54 -3.25
N ASP A 35 11.44 9.55 -2.22
CA ASP A 35 11.70 8.78 -0.99
C ASP A 35 10.84 7.52 -0.96
N GLU A 36 11.47 6.38 -1.24
CA GLU A 36 10.86 5.03 -1.31
C GLU A 36 10.21 4.58 0.02
N THR A 37 10.45 5.30 1.12
CA THR A 37 9.94 4.96 2.45
C THR A 37 8.67 5.73 2.83
N LEU A 38 8.23 6.69 2.01
CA LEU A 38 7.08 7.54 2.32
C LEU A 38 5.77 7.00 1.76
N LEU A 39 4.70 7.17 2.54
CA LEU A 39 3.32 6.97 2.12
C LEU A 39 3.04 7.80 0.85
N PRO A 40 2.39 7.26 -0.19
CA PRO A 40 2.12 7.95 -1.45
C PRO A 40 1.07 9.06 -1.30
N VAL A 41 1.55 10.25 -1.01
CA VAL A 41 0.74 11.46 -0.79
C VAL A 41 1.26 12.57 -1.68
N ILE A 42 0.35 13.19 -2.43
CA ILE A 42 0.57 14.44 -3.15
C ILE A 42 0.02 15.58 -2.29
N SER A 43 0.90 16.47 -1.83
CA SER A 43 0.57 17.72 -1.12
C SER A 43 1.37 18.88 -1.70
N GLU A 44 0.72 20.03 -1.92
CA GLU A 44 1.35 21.34 -2.24
C GLU A 44 2.64 21.27 -3.10
N GLY A 45 2.48 20.98 -4.40
CA GLY A 45 3.60 20.97 -5.36
C GLY A 45 4.52 19.75 -5.29
N SER A 46 4.25 18.78 -4.41
CA SER A 46 4.88 17.46 -4.46
C SER A 46 4.27 16.58 -5.56
N ASN A 47 4.85 15.41 -5.74
CA ASN A 47 4.46 14.37 -6.69
C ASN A 47 4.56 13.00 -6.01
N ILE A 48 4.06 11.97 -6.68
CA ILE A 48 4.35 10.57 -6.37
C ILE A 48 5.28 10.00 -7.43
N THR A 49 6.07 9.00 -7.07
CA THR A 49 6.76 8.15 -8.03
C THR A 49 6.04 6.82 -8.12
N ILE A 50 5.82 6.33 -9.33
CA ILE A 50 5.37 4.96 -9.60
C ILE A 50 6.55 4.20 -10.22
N GLU A 51 6.86 3.04 -9.66
CA GLU A 51 8.00 2.23 -10.06
C GLU A 51 7.63 0.75 -10.08
N PHE A 52 8.00 0.04 -11.15
CA PHE A 52 7.79 -1.41 -11.26
C PHE A 52 8.73 -2.02 -12.30
N ASP A 53 8.90 -3.34 -12.21
CA ASP A 53 9.50 -4.14 -13.27
C ASP A 53 8.43 -4.90 -14.04
N ILE A 54 8.81 -5.38 -15.21
CA ILE A 54 7.94 -6.13 -16.11
C ILE A 54 8.64 -7.41 -16.54
N GLU A 55 7.97 -8.52 -16.30
CA GLU A 55 8.28 -9.82 -16.89
C GLU A 55 7.45 -9.95 -18.17
N SER A 56 8.12 -9.85 -19.32
CA SER A 56 7.57 -10.10 -20.66
C SER A 56 8.70 -10.53 -21.61
N GLU A 57 8.35 -11.30 -22.63
CA GLU A 57 9.26 -11.69 -23.71
C GLU A 57 9.63 -10.49 -24.60
N PHE A 58 8.67 -9.61 -24.88
CA PHE A 58 8.83 -8.42 -25.73
C PHE A 58 8.53 -7.16 -24.92
N GLU A 59 8.86 -6.00 -25.49
CA GLU A 59 8.59 -4.72 -24.83
C GLU A 59 7.10 -4.42 -24.95
N PRO A 60 6.33 -4.44 -23.84
CA PRO A 60 4.90 -4.27 -23.91
C PRO A 60 4.52 -2.80 -24.07
N ASN A 61 3.36 -2.55 -24.67
CA ASN A 61 2.82 -1.21 -24.77
C ASN A 61 1.79 -0.96 -23.67
N LEU A 62 2.17 -0.20 -22.66
CA LEU A 62 1.37 0.02 -21.46
C LEU A 62 0.95 1.48 -21.33
N ASN A 63 -0.18 1.72 -20.67
CA ASN A 63 -0.61 3.02 -20.20
C ASN A 63 -0.83 2.98 -18.68
N ILE A 64 -0.78 4.14 -18.03
CA ILE A 64 -1.25 4.28 -16.64
C ILE A 64 -2.48 5.16 -16.61
N ILE A 65 -3.61 4.63 -16.17
CA ILE A 65 -4.87 5.36 -16.05
C ILE A 65 -5.10 5.71 -14.58
N PHE A 66 -5.35 6.99 -14.30
CA PHE A 66 -5.65 7.52 -12.98
C PHE A 66 -7.16 7.74 -12.83
N ARG A 67 -7.72 7.32 -11.69
CA ARG A 67 -9.14 7.47 -11.37
C ARG A 67 -9.34 7.96 -9.94
N PHE A 68 -10.16 8.99 -9.81
CA PHE A 68 -10.66 9.45 -8.51
C PHE A 68 -11.56 8.38 -7.89
N CYS A 69 -11.48 8.22 -6.57
CA CYS A 69 -12.18 7.18 -5.83
C CYS A 69 -13.04 7.75 -4.69
N ASP A 70 -14.09 7.02 -4.35
CA ASP A 70 -14.88 7.26 -3.16
C ASP A 70 -14.10 6.88 -1.88
N LYS A 71 -14.73 7.10 -0.72
CA LYS A 71 -14.19 6.72 0.60
C LYS A 71 -13.79 5.23 0.71
N ASP A 72 -14.38 4.33 -0.07
CA ASP A 72 -14.18 2.88 0.00
C ASP A 72 -13.16 2.40 -1.06
N TRP A 73 -12.46 3.32 -1.72
CA TRP A 73 -11.50 3.08 -2.81
C TRP A 73 -12.13 2.52 -4.10
N ASN A 74 -13.42 2.76 -4.32
CA ASN A 74 -14.05 2.45 -5.61
C ASN A 74 -13.91 3.64 -6.55
N PRO A 75 -13.47 3.46 -7.80
CA PRO A 75 -13.48 4.53 -8.79
C PRO A 75 -14.87 5.11 -8.97
N THR A 76 -14.97 6.43 -8.92
CA THR A 76 -16.26 7.11 -9.08
C THR A 76 -16.71 7.09 -10.54
N ASP A 77 -17.97 6.73 -10.79
CA ASP A 77 -18.62 6.89 -12.10
C ASP A 77 -19.16 8.32 -12.25
N ASN A 78 -18.25 9.30 -12.19
CA ASN A 78 -18.58 10.72 -12.29
C ASN A 78 -17.67 11.40 -13.30
N ILE A 79 -18.24 11.80 -14.45
CA ILE A 79 -17.51 12.42 -15.56
C ILE A 79 -16.80 13.72 -15.18
N PHE A 80 -17.28 14.44 -14.16
CA PHE A 80 -16.62 15.66 -13.69
C PHE A 80 -15.30 15.36 -12.96
N LEU A 81 -15.16 14.18 -12.36
CA LEU A 81 -13.99 13.78 -11.56
C LEU A 81 -12.94 13.00 -12.37
N THR A 82 -13.27 12.59 -13.60
CA THR A 82 -12.38 11.80 -14.45
C THR A 82 -11.15 12.57 -14.95
N ASN A 83 -11.18 13.91 -14.96
CA ASN A 83 -10.15 14.77 -15.55
C ASN A 83 -9.76 14.37 -17.00
N LEU A 84 -10.77 14.28 -17.88
CA LEU A 84 -10.61 13.75 -19.24
C LEU A 84 -9.46 14.41 -20.00
N GLY A 85 -8.58 13.58 -20.56
CA GLY A 85 -7.43 14.01 -21.35
C GLY A 85 -6.18 14.34 -20.53
N LYS A 86 -6.30 14.39 -19.19
CA LYS A 86 -5.18 14.58 -18.25
C LYS A 86 -5.15 13.52 -17.13
N ASN A 87 -5.70 12.35 -17.40
CA ASN A 87 -5.83 11.26 -16.45
C ASN A 87 -5.15 9.97 -16.91
N THR A 88 -4.39 10.03 -18.00
CA THR A 88 -3.71 8.87 -18.57
C THR A 88 -2.29 9.25 -18.95
N ALA A 89 -1.31 8.54 -18.40
CA ALA A 89 0.06 8.56 -18.88
C ALA A 89 0.19 7.59 -20.04
N TYR A 90 0.53 8.13 -21.21
CA TYR A 90 0.77 7.37 -22.44
C TYR A 90 2.27 7.23 -22.69
N PHE A 91 2.65 6.27 -23.53
CA PHE A 91 4.04 6.10 -23.99
C PHE A 91 5.04 5.97 -22.84
N LEU A 92 4.79 5.02 -21.93
CA LEU A 92 5.66 4.78 -20.78
C LEU A 92 7.09 4.47 -21.24
N GLU A 93 8.06 5.24 -20.75
CA GLU A 93 9.48 5.02 -21.08
C GLU A 93 10.03 3.82 -20.31
N LEU A 94 10.11 2.67 -20.98
CA LEU A 94 10.65 1.44 -20.41
C LEU A 94 12.17 1.37 -20.59
N LYS A 95 12.87 0.88 -19.57
CA LYS A 95 14.31 0.63 -19.59
C LYS A 95 14.58 -0.87 -19.48
N THR A 96 15.47 -1.38 -20.31
CA THR A 96 15.90 -2.78 -20.23
C THR A 96 16.74 -3.01 -18.99
N LEU A 97 16.41 -4.04 -18.22
CA LEU A 97 17.19 -4.47 -17.06
C LEU A 97 18.51 -5.14 -17.51
N PRO A 98 19.56 -5.14 -16.66
CA PRO A 98 20.78 -5.89 -16.93
C PRO A 98 20.50 -7.37 -17.22
N THR A 99 21.28 -7.99 -18.10
CA THR A 99 21.07 -9.40 -18.52
C THR A 99 21.24 -10.42 -17.40
N THR A 100 21.84 -10.02 -16.28
CA THR A 100 21.99 -10.82 -15.05
C THR A 100 20.73 -10.81 -14.18
N VAL A 101 19.78 -9.89 -14.44
CA VAL A 101 18.50 -9.85 -13.73
C VAL A 101 17.57 -10.91 -14.30
N GLU A 102 17.36 -11.97 -13.52
CA GLU A 102 16.34 -12.99 -13.82
C GLU A 102 14.93 -12.53 -13.45
N ASN A 103 13.93 -13.16 -14.09
CA ASN A 103 12.49 -13.04 -13.79
C ASN A 103 11.86 -11.65 -13.98
N ALA A 104 12.56 -10.74 -14.66
CA ALA A 104 12.03 -9.49 -15.22
C ALA A 104 12.97 -9.00 -16.34
N LYS A 105 12.44 -8.26 -17.32
CA LYS A 105 13.21 -7.78 -18.48
C LYS A 105 13.19 -6.26 -18.64
N TYR A 106 12.09 -5.61 -18.26
CA TYR A 106 11.93 -4.17 -18.39
C TYR A 106 11.66 -3.52 -17.03
N HIS A 107 11.96 -2.23 -16.92
CA HIS A 107 11.77 -1.42 -15.74
C HIS A 107 11.11 -0.10 -16.12
N PHE A 108 10.10 0.30 -15.34
CA PHE A 108 9.45 1.59 -15.44
C PHE A 108 9.63 2.37 -14.15
N LYS A 109 9.91 3.67 -14.27
CA LYS A 109 9.96 4.60 -13.15
C LYS A 109 9.67 6.01 -13.64
N ASP A 110 8.62 6.63 -13.12
CA ASP A 110 8.29 8.03 -13.42
C ASP A 110 7.53 8.72 -12.27
N ILE A 111 7.47 10.06 -12.35
CA ILE A 111 6.84 10.94 -11.36
C ILE A 111 5.52 11.52 -11.87
N PHE A 112 4.53 11.61 -11.00
CA PHE A 112 3.19 12.11 -11.31
C PHE A 112 2.69 13.08 -10.22
N PRO A 113 2.16 14.27 -10.56
CA PRO A 113 2.21 14.87 -11.89
C PRO A 113 3.67 15.13 -12.33
N GLY A 114 3.93 14.91 -13.62
CA GLY A 114 5.25 15.07 -14.22
C GLY A 114 5.53 16.52 -14.64
N ASN A 115 6.61 16.71 -15.39
CA ASN A 115 6.91 18.01 -16.03
C ASN A 115 6.11 18.23 -17.32
N TYR A 116 5.49 17.17 -17.84
CA TYR A 116 4.59 17.23 -18.98
C TYR A 116 3.16 17.46 -18.48
N ASP A 117 2.36 18.24 -19.19
CA ASP A 117 0.95 18.55 -18.84
C ASP A 117 -0.01 17.39 -19.21
N ASP A 118 0.47 16.14 -19.17
CA ASP A 118 -0.25 14.94 -19.57
C ASP A 118 -1.07 14.31 -18.42
N VAL A 119 -0.66 14.53 -17.16
CA VAL A 119 -1.37 14.04 -15.98
C VAL A 119 -1.53 15.13 -14.93
N GLU A 120 -2.77 15.36 -14.49
CA GLU A 120 -3.10 16.31 -13.42
C GLU A 120 -4.11 15.72 -12.42
N PHE A 121 -4.01 16.17 -11.17
CA PHE A 121 -4.90 15.77 -10.07
C PHE A 121 -5.61 16.99 -9.45
N PRO A 122 -6.67 17.51 -10.11
CA PRO A 122 -7.33 18.74 -9.67
C PRO A 122 -8.21 18.56 -8.42
N PHE A 123 -8.52 17.32 -8.03
CA PHE A 123 -9.41 17.01 -6.91
C PHE A 123 -8.62 16.39 -5.75
N SER A 124 -8.76 16.93 -4.54
CA SER A 124 -8.25 16.29 -3.34
C SER A 124 -9.15 15.12 -2.92
N GLY A 125 -8.54 14.01 -2.50
CA GLY A 125 -9.25 12.78 -2.23
C GLY A 125 -8.37 11.55 -2.42
N LYS A 126 -9.03 10.40 -2.54
CA LYS A 126 -8.41 9.11 -2.81
C LYS A 126 -8.30 8.91 -4.32
N TRP A 127 -7.14 8.46 -4.77
CA TRP A 127 -6.90 8.16 -6.18
C TRP A 127 -6.30 6.78 -6.33
N MET A 128 -6.69 6.09 -7.40
CA MET A 128 -6.03 4.87 -7.82
C MET A 128 -5.46 5.04 -9.22
N PHE A 129 -4.33 4.40 -9.46
CA PHE A 129 -3.79 4.23 -10.78
C PHE A 129 -3.88 2.76 -11.21
N TYR A 130 -3.94 2.56 -12.51
CA TYR A 130 -4.06 1.25 -13.15
C TYR A 130 -3.04 1.16 -14.27
N VAL A 131 -2.17 0.15 -14.20
CA VAL A 131 -1.28 -0.20 -15.32
C VAL A 131 -2.08 -1.09 -16.26
N THR A 132 -2.35 -0.60 -17.47
CA THR A 132 -3.24 -1.27 -18.44
C THR A 132 -2.57 -1.48 -19.78
N GLU A 133 -3.12 -2.40 -20.56
CA GLU A 133 -2.79 -2.55 -21.97
C GLU A 133 -3.13 -1.27 -22.75
N SER A 134 -2.28 -0.86 -23.70
CA SER A 134 -2.48 0.41 -24.40
C SER A 134 -3.71 0.42 -25.30
N ASN A 135 -4.02 -0.74 -25.90
CA ASN A 135 -5.09 -0.90 -26.88
C ASN A 135 -6.43 -1.30 -26.25
N ASP A 136 -6.41 -1.83 -25.02
CA ASP A 136 -7.60 -2.22 -24.28
C ASP A 136 -7.44 -1.94 -22.78
N SER A 137 -7.95 -0.78 -22.35
CA SER A 137 -7.91 -0.36 -20.93
C SER A 137 -8.70 -1.25 -19.96
N SER A 138 -9.47 -2.24 -20.46
CA SER A 138 -10.12 -3.22 -19.60
C SER A 138 -9.16 -4.28 -19.06
N ILE A 139 -8.02 -4.47 -19.72
CA ILE A 139 -6.94 -5.36 -19.27
C ILE A 139 -6.06 -4.58 -18.29
N VAL A 140 -6.22 -4.90 -17.00
CA VAL A 140 -5.47 -4.30 -15.89
C VAL A 140 -4.44 -5.29 -15.38
N TYR A 141 -3.16 -4.94 -15.47
CA TYR A 141 -2.07 -5.79 -15.00
C TYR A 141 -1.73 -5.54 -13.53
N ALA A 142 -1.84 -4.29 -13.07
CA ALA A 142 -1.63 -3.92 -11.68
C ALA A 142 -2.31 -2.61 -11.32
N SER A 143 -2.46 -2.34 -10.02
CA SER A 143 -3.02 -1.08 -9.53
C SER A 143 -2.39 -0.68 -8.19
N GLY A 144 -2.51 0.61 -7.87
CA GLY A 144 -2.03 1.14 -6.60
C GLY A 144 -2.86 2.33 -6.13
N ARG A 145 -2.69 2.67 -4.85
CA ARG A 145 -3.46 3.70 -4.13
C ARG A 145 -2.56 4.86 -3.73
N PHE A 146 -3.07 6.07 -3.85
CA PHE A 146 -2.41 7.27 -3.34
C PHE A 146 -3.44 8.33 -2.94
N TYR A 147 -2.98 9.35 -2.24
CA TYR A 147 -3.80 10.46 -1.78
C TYR A 147 -3.38 11.76 -2.46
N VAL A 148 -4.36 12.60 -2.77
CA VAL A 148 -4.15 13.97 -3.24
C VAL A 148 -4.74 14.92 -2.23
N ILE A 149 -3.94 15.89 -1.81
CA ILE A 149 -4.26 16.79 -0.69
C ILE A 149 -4.15 18.23 -1.17
N LEU A 150 -5.26 18.95 -1.03
CA LEU A 150 -5.33 20.40 -1.14
C LEU A 150 -5.72 20.91 0.25
N ASN A 151 -4.73 21.36 1.00
CA ASN A 151 -4.90 21.66 2.42
C ASN A 151 -5.65 22.99 2.60
N GLU A 152 -6.94 22.92 2.88
CA GLU A 152 -7.79 24.10 3.08
C GLU A 152 -7.87 24.49 4.56
N ILE A 153 -7.73 23.51 5.47
CA ILE A 153 -7.81 23.74 6.90
C ILE A 153 -6.62 23.16 7.65
N LYS A 154 -6.17 23.91 8.67
CA LYS A 154 -5.12 23.43 9.58
C LYS A 154 -5.72 22.52 10.66
N LEU A 155 -5.23 21.29 10.73
CA LEU A 155 -5.53 20.36 11.82
C LEU A 155 -4.56 20.56 12.99
N ASN A 156 -5.10 20.79 14.19
CA ASN A 156 -4.32 20.73 15.43
C ASN A 156 -4.44 19.31 15.99
N VAL A 157 -3.45 18.47 15.67
CA VAL A 157 -3.43 17.07 16.08
C VAL A 157 -2.58 16.90 17.33
N THR A 158 -3.14 16.22 18.33
CA THR A 158 -2.43 15.85 19.57
C THR A 158 -2.44 14.34 19.73
N LEU A 159 -1.31 13.80 20.19
CA LEU A 159 -1.14 12.38 20.50
C LEU A 159 -0.79 12.25 21.98
N LYS A 160 -1.54 11.41 22.70
CA LYS A 160 -1.35 11.14 24.13
C LYS A 160 -1.22 9.64 24.37
N ARG A 161 -0.36 9.25 25.31
CA ARG A 161 -0.24 7.87 25.78
C ARG A 161 -1.39 7.56 26.73
N GLU A 162 -2.02 6.42 26.56
CA GLU A 162 -3.14 5.95 27.37
C GLU A 162 -3.08 4.42 27.50
N GLN A 163 -3.62 3.85 28.58
CA GLN A 163 -3.78 2.41 28.72
C GLN A 163 -5.26 2.05 28.53
N LEU A 164 -5.53 1.00 27.76
CA LEU A 164 -6.87 0.49 27.56
C LEU A 164 -7.34 -0.25 28.81
N GLU A 165 -8.54 0.09 29.28
CA GLU A 165 -9.17 -0.48 30.48
C GLU A 165 -10.44 -1.29 30.16
N ASP A 166 -10.66 -1.60 28.88
CA ASP A 166 -11.88 -2.27 28.40
C ASP A 166 -11.91 -3.77 28.68
N LYS A 167 -10.73 -4.38 28.90
CA LYS A 167 -10.56 -5.77 29.27
C LYS A 167 -9.27 -5.96 30.07
N VAL A 168 -9.09 -7.16 30.62
CA VAL A 168 -7.82 -7.55 31.23
C VAL A 168 -6.85 -7.94 30.13
N TYR A 169 -5.71 -7.25 30.07
CA TYR A 169 -4.62 -7.54 29.14
C TYR A 169 -3.56 -8.38 29.84
N SER A 170 -3.16 -9.48 29.21
CA SER A 170 -2.08 -10.34 29.68
C SER A 170 -1.17 -10.69 28.49
N PRO A 171 0.07 -10.18 28.43
CA PRO A 171 0.71 -9.26 29.38
C PRO A 171 0.06 -7.86 29.42
N ALA A 172 0.24 -7.13 30.52
CA ALA A 172 -0.33 -5.78 30.70
C ALA A 172 0.17 -4.76 29.67
N ASP A 173 1.37 -4.97 29.10
CA ASP A 173 1.91 -4.15 28.02
C ASP A 173 0.97 -4.04 26.81
N LEU A 174 0.18 -5.07 26.51
CA LEU A 174 -0.81 -5.05 25.43
C LEU A 174 -1.87 -3.95 25.59
N ALA A 175 -2.07 -3.42 26.80
CA ALA A 175 -2.99 -2.32 27.04
C ALA A 175 -2.47 -0.96 26.53
N LYS A 176 -1.17 -0.82 26.21
CA LYS A 176 -0.61 0.46 25.73
C LYS A 176 -1.31 0.88 24.44
N ALA A 177 -1.80 2.11 24.42
CA ALA A 177 -2.44 2.75 23.27
C ALA A 177 -2.01 4.21 23.15
N PHE A 178 -2.28 4.79 21.98
CA PHE A 178 -2.30 6.21 21.73
C PHE A 178 -3.73 6.70 21.55
N ASN A 179 -3.95 7.89 22.07
CA ASN A 179 -5.12 8.69 21.86
C ASN A 179 -4.76 9.84 20.92
N ILE A 180 -5.26 9.78 19.69
CA ILE A 180 -5.05 10.82 18.67
C ILE A 180 -6.32 11.65 18.57
N THR A 181 -6.21 12.94 18.91
CA THR A 181 -7.27 13.93 18.75
C THR A 181 -6.87 14.96 17.70
N ALA A 182 -7.69 15.11 16.67
CA ALA A 182 -7.59 16.17 15.68
C ALA A 182 -8.68 17.22 15.93
N ALA A 183 -8.28 18.46 16.24
CA ALA A 183 -9.17 19.58 16.44
C ALA A 183 -8.95 20.67 15.39
N PHE A 184 -10.03 21.26 14.89
CA PHE A 184 -9.97 22.26 13.83
C PHE A 184 -11.19 23.17 13.83
N ASN A 185 -11.10 24.26 13.06
CA ASN A 185 -12.24 25.10 12.70
C ASN A 185 -12.39 25.07 11.19
N ILE A 186 -13.63 25.11 10.69
CA ILE A 186 -13.90 25.30 9.27
C ILE A 186 -14.18 26.79 8.98
N PRO A 187 -13.81 27.30 7.80
CA PRO A 187 -14.11 28.66 7.39
C PRO A 187 -15.61 28.87 7.08
N ASP A 188 -16.02 30.11 6.87
CA ASP A 188 -17.44 30.47 6.76
C ASP A 188 -18.09 29.97 5.47
N GLU A 189 -17.30 29.83 4.41
CA GLU A 189 -17.72 29.36 3.08
C GLU A 189 -18.05 27.86 3.06
N MET A 190 -17.51 27.10 4.01
CA MET A 190 -17.81 25.67 4.13
C MET A 190 -19.08 25.45 4.95
N PHE A 191 -19.75 24.33 4.76
CA PHE A 191 -20.97 24.01 5.49
C PHE A 191 -20.69 22.99 6.60
N PRO A 192 -21.02 23.28 7.87
CA PRO A 192 -20.74 22.40 8.99
C PRO A 192 -21.26 20.97 8.81
N GLN A 193 -22.40 20.78 8.14
CA GLN A 193 -23.02 19.46 7.93
C GLN A 193 -22.27 18.54 6.98
N PHE A 194 -21.33 19.06 6.18
CA PHE A 194 -20.59 18.28 5.19
C PHE A 194 -19.24 17.74 5.70
N VAL A 195 -18.79 18.16 6.88
CA VAL A 195 -17.69 17.47 7.59
C VAL A 195 -18.11 16.02 7.84
N ASP A 196 -17.35 15.05 7.33
CA ASP A 196 -17.80 13.66 7.26
C ASP A 196 -17.09 12.76 8.28
N HIS A 197 -15.79 12.51 8.08
CA HIS A 197 -15.04 11.61 8.95
C HIS A 197 -13.55 11.98 9.00
N LEU A 198 -12.86 11.42 9.98
CA LEU A 198 -11.40 11.42 10.08
C LEU A 198 -10.88 10.03 9.70
N GLU A 199 -9.84 9.98 8.87
CA GLU A 199 -9.09 8.76 8.57
C GLU A 199 -7.66 8.90 9.09
N ILE A 200 -7.17 7.91 9.83
CA ILE A 200 -5.80 7.86 10.32
C ILE A 200 -5.12 6.63 9.73
N ILE A 201 -4.03 6.84 8.99
CA ILE A 201 -3.16 5.78 8.47
C ILE A 201 -1.91 5.71 9.32
N GLU A 202 -1.65 4.53 9.89
CA GLU A 202 -0.39 4.22 10.56
C GLU A 202 0.64 3.77 9.52
N ASN A 203 1.80 4.43 9.50
CA ASN A 203 2.93 4.08 8.66
C ASN A 203 2.49 3.96 7.18
N GLN A 204 2.63 2.79 6.57
CA GLN A 204 2.19 2.52 5.19
C GLN A 204 0.90 1.69 5.07
N LYS A 205 0.13 1.52 6.16
CA LYS A 205 -1.04 0.62 6.22
C LYS A 205 -2.33 1.22 5.61
N ILE A 206 -2.30 1.59 4.33
CA ILE A 206 -3.45 2.18 3.59
C ILE A 206 -4.70 1.29 3.65
N TYR A 207 -4.52 -0.03 3.72
CA TYR A 207 -5.61 -1.01 3.74
C TYR A 207 -6.21 -1.24 5.13
N GLN A 208 -5.65 -0.63 6.17
CA GLN A 208 -6.14 -0.72 7.55
C GLN A 208 -6.31 0.68 8.19
N PRO A 209 -7.14 1.54 7.59
CA PRO A 209 -7.39 2.86 8.15
C PRO A 209 -8.12 2.79 9.50
N VAL A 210 -7.73 3.66 10.42
CA VAL A 210 -8.53 3.97 11.61
C VAL A 210 -9.49 5.10 11.26
N ILE A 211 -10.79 4.77 11.16
CA ILE A 211 -11.83 5.73 10.78
C ILE A 211 -12.60 6.20 12.02
N VAL A 212 -12.78 7.51 12.17
CA VAL A 212 -13.66 8.15 13.15
C VAL A 212 -14.82 8.82 12.40
N ASP A 213 -15.98 8.19 12.40
CA ASP A 213 -17.19 8.68 11.74
C ASP A 213 -17.89 9.74 12.60
N ARG A 214 -18.43 10.79 11.97
CA ARG A 214 -19.19 11.84 12.65
C ARG A 214 -20.49 11.36 13.28
N ASN A 215 -21.15 10.40 12.64
CA ASN A 215 -22.52 10.00 12.95
C ASN A 215 -22.61 9.05 14.15
N PHE A 216 -21.48 8.48 14.58
CA PHE A 216 -21.47 7.46 15.62
C PHE A 216 -20.30 7.61 16.58
N ASN A 217 -20.65 7.80 17.86
CA ASN A 217 -19.69 7.84 18.96
C ASN A 217 -19.63 6.49 19.68
N THR A 218 -18.42 6.04 19.97
CA THR A 218 -18.10 4.90 20.83
C THR A 218 -17.10 5.33 21.90
N ASN A 219 -16.77 4.42 22.82
CA ASN A 219 -15.69 4.64 23.79
C ASN A 219 -14.32 4.87 23.11
N ARG A 220 -14.13 4.35 21.89
CA ARG A 220 -12.85 4.39 21.15
C ARG A 220 -12.82 5.40 20.00
N ARG A 221 -13.98 5.79 19.47
CA ARG A 221 -14.15 6.72 18.35
C ARG A 221 -15.09 7.84 18.80
N GLN A 222 -14.60 9.06 18.87
CA GLN A 222 -15.38 10.19 19.37
C GLN A 222 -15.32 11.37 18.41
N PHE A 223 -16.46 11.93 18.12
CA PHE A 223 -16.69 13.15 17.38
C PHE A 223 -17.39 14.17 18.29
N TYR A 224 -16.94 15.41 18.21
CA TYR A 224 -17.56 16.55 18.88
C TYR A 224 -17.64 17.74 17.93
N TRP A 225 -18.78 18.42 17.98
CA TRP A 225 -19.05 19.68 17.29
C TRP A 225 -19.70 20.64 18.28
N ASP A 226 -19.22 21.88 18.33
CA ASP A 226 -19.74 22.92 19.24
C ASP A 226 -21.09 23.50 18.79
N GLY A 227 -21.64 23.03 17.67
CA GLY A 227 -22.84 23.59 17.04
C GLY A 227 -22.58 24.81 16.15
N ASN A 228 -21.31 25.22 16.00
CA ASN A 228 -20.90 26.32 15.14
C ASN A 228 -19.82 25.85 14.14
N ARG A 229 -18.56 26.20 14.35
CA ARG A 229 -17.45 25.97 13.40
C ARG A 229 -16.34 25.11 13.95
N LYS A 230 -16.39 24.73 15.23
CA LYS A 230 -15.31 24.02 15.91
C LYS A 230 -15.62 22.54 16.03
N PHE A 231 -14.67 21.72 15.61
CA PHE A 231 -14.81 20.28 15.58
C PHE A 231 -13.62 19.60 16.26
N SER A 232 -13.85 18.39 16.75
CA SER A 232 -12.78 17.47 17.08
C SER A 232 -13.17 16.02 16.83
N PHE A 233 -12.24 15.26 16.26
CA PHE A 233 -12.32 13.80 16.14
C PHE A 233 -11.23 13.17 17.00
N THR A 234 -11.54 12.06 17.65
CA THR A 234 -10.64 11.37 18.58
C THR A 234 -10.71 9.86 18.40
N ALA A 235 -9.55 9.21 18.26
CA ALA A 235 -9.39 7.77 18.26
C ALA A 235 -8.53 7.33 19.47
N ARG A 236 -9.03 6.43 20.32
CA ARG A 236 -8.45 6.09 21.65
C ARG A 236 -7.83 4.70 21.78
N ASP A 237 -7.66 3.95 20.69
CA ASP A 237 -7.16 2.57 20.71
C ASP A 237 -6.12 2.31 19.61
N ILE A 238 -5.31 3.32 19.30
CA ILE A 238 -4.26 3.19 18.30
C ILE A 238 -3.07 2.51 18.97
N TYR A 239 -2.80 1.26 18.63
CA TYR A 239 -1.71 0.53 19.26
C TYR A 239 -0.35 1.12 18.86
N PRO A 240 0.58 1.30 19.81
CA PRO A 240 1.90 1.80 19.52
C PRO A 240 2.76 0.62 19.04
N VAL A 241 2.73 0.38 17.73
CA VAL A 241 3.41 -0.77 17.12
C VAL A 241 4.92 -0.64 17.28
N LYS A 242 5.60 -1.75 17.54
CA LYS A 242 7.07 -1.78 17.57
C LYS A 242 7.66 -1.61 16.17
N GLU A 243 8.95 -1.27 16.09
CA GLU A 243 9.65 -1.27 14.81
C GLU A 243 9.52 -2.65 14.14
N TYR A 244 9.26 -2.62 12.83
CA TYR A 244 9.08 -3.80 12.00
C TYR A 244 10.35 -4.67 11.96
N ARG A 245 10.19 -5.90 11.47
CA ARG A 245 11.34 -6.73 11.12
C ARG A 245 11.87 -6.22 9.79
N GLN A 246 13.18 -6.31 9.60
CA GLN A 246 13.80 -5.91 8.35
C GLN A 246 14.61 -7.05 7.76
N THR A 247 14.38 -7.32 6.48
CA THR A 247 15.26 -8.17 5.65
C THR A 247 16.03 -7.27 4.70
N ASP A 248 17.35 -7.28 4.77
CA ASP A 248 18.22 -6.48 3.91
C ASP A 248 19.09 -7.38 3.04
N LEU A 249 18.66 -7.57 1.80
CA LEU A 249 19.27 -8.49 0.84
C LEU A 249 20.37 -7.82 0.01
N ARG A 250 20.71 -6.55 0.29
CA ARG A 250 21.64 -5.77 -0.55
C ARG A 250 23.10 -6.23 -0.43
N ASN A 251 23.46 -6.92 0.64
CA ASN A 251 24.81 -7.48 0.79
C ASN A 251 24.98 -8.74 -0.08
N ILE A 252 25.56 -8.55 -1.27
CA ILE A 252 25.79 -9.61 -2.25
C ILE A 252 26.69 -10.74 -1.75
N ASN A 253 27.60 -10.47 -0.81
CA ASN A 253 28.51 -11.50 -0.29
C ASN A 253 27.80 -12.45 0.68
N VAL A 254 26.73 -11.97 1.31
CA VAL A 254 25.90 -12.74 2.24
C VAL A 254 24.78 -13.45 1.48
N PHE A 255 24.16 -12.76 0.53
CA PHE A 255 23.01 -13.23 -0.25
C PHE A 255 23.41 -13.44 -1.72
N ASN A 256 24.30 -14.40 -1.96
CA ASN A 256 24.94 -14.65 -3.26
C ASN A 256 24.25 -15.74 -4.12
N SER A 257 23.20 -16.41 -3.61
CA SER A 257 22.41 -17.41 -4.31
C SER A 257 21.00 -16.90 -4.64
N LYS A 258 20.29 -17.60 -5.54
CA LYS A 258 18.87 -17.30 -5.84
C LYS A 258 17.97 -17.60 -4.65
N ASP A 259 18.15 -18.75 -4.01
CA ASP A 259 17.44 -19.12 -2.79
C ASP A 259 18.21 -18.66 -1.57
N VAL A 260 17.58 -17.83 -0.74
CA VAL A 260 18.17 -17.22 0.45
C VAL A 260 17.21 -17.25 1.63
N LYS A 261 17.73 -17.04 2.83
CA LYS A 261 16.90 -16.82 4.03
C LYS A 261 16.71 -15.32 4.24
N ALA A 262 15.52 -14.93 4.72
CA ALA A 262 15.24 -13.53 5.07
C ALA A 262 16.19 -13.00 6.15
N GLN A 263 16.58 -13.87 7.10
CA GLN A 263 17.57 -13.57 8.11
C GLN A 263 18.77 -14.49 7.93
N PHE A 264 19.96 -13.92 7.81
CA PHE A 264 21.20 -14.71 7.69
C PHE A 264 21.46 -15.52 8.96
N ASP A 265 21.22 -14.93 10.14
CA ASP A 265 21.52 -15.49 11.46
C ASP A 265 20.53 -16.58 11.93
N GLY A 266 19.67 -17.10 11.05
CA GLY A 266 18.85 -18.28 11.29
C GLY A 266 17.35 -17.99 11.47
N ILE A 267 16.72 -18.69 12.41
CA ILE A 267 15.27 -18.70 12.61
C ILE A 267 14.87 -17.56 13.55
N GLU A 268 13.75 -16.90 13.24
CA GLU A 268 13.21 -15.83 14.05
C GLU A 268 12.32 -16.34 15.19
N TYR A 269 12.20 -15.55 16.25
CA TYR A 269 11.34 -15.83 17.40
C TYR A 269 10.44 -14.63 17.69
N SER A 270 9.50 -14.81 18.62
CA SER A 270 8.72 -13.69 19.17
C SER A 270 9.65 -12.56 19.67
N ARG A 271 9.29 -11.32 19.34
CA ARG A 271 9.95 -10.09 19.76
C ARG A 271 9.15 -9.33 20.83
N PHE A 272 8.13 -9.96 21.40
CA PHE A 272 7.22 -9.32 22.35
C PHE A 272 7.92 -8.52 23.46
N PHE A 273 8.99 -9.08 24.05
CA PHE A 273 9.80 -8.40 25.08
C PHE A 273 11.18 -7.95 24.60
N LYS A 274 11.47 -8.07 23.30
CA LYS A 274 12.76 -7.65 22.73
C LYS A 274 12.68 -6.21 22.24
N GLU A 275 13.79 -5.50 22.37
CA GLU A 275 13.98 -4.21 21.71
C GLU A 275 14.11 -4.42 20.20
N ALA A 276 13.54 -3.50 19.45
CA ALA A 276 13.61 -3.50 18.00
C ALA A 276 14.59 -2.41 17.53
N LYS A 277 15.28 -2.68 16.43
CA LYS A 277 16.14 -1.69 15.76
C LYS A 277 15.27 -0.78 14.92
N LYS A 278 15.75 0.44 14.68
CA LYS A 278 15.09 1.40 13.80
C LYS A 278 14.81 0.80 12.42
N ASP A 279 13.60 0.98 11.92
CA ASP A 279 13.12 0.46 10.64
C ASP A 279 12.94 1.57 9.57
N LEU A 280 12.20 1.25 8.50
CA LEU A 280 11.80 2.15 7.42
C LEU A 280 10.33 2.59 7.53
N ASN A 281 9.74 2.53 8.72
CA ASN A 281 8.32 2.78 9.00
C ASN A 281 7.40 2.03 8.04
N GLY A 282 7.74 0.78 7.75
CA GLY A 282 6.97 -0.09 6.89
C GLY A 282 7.26 0.07 5.39
N GLY A 283 8.35 0.74 5.03
CA GLY A 283 8.79 0.93 3.65
C GLY A 283 9.77 -0.12 3.13
N SER A 284 10.28 0.14 1.92
CA SER A 284 11.37 -0.63 1.30
C SER A 284 12.35 0.28 0.59
N ILE A 285 13.57 -0.21 0.38
CA ILE A 285 14.58 0.42 -0.47
C ILE A 285 15.14 -0.64 -1.40
N LEU A 286 14.95 -0.50 -2.71
CA LEU A 286 15.47 -1.47 -3.67
C LEU A 286 16.89 -1.14 -4.10
N THR A 287 17.61 -2.17 -4.51
CA THR A 287 18.86 -1.98 -5.24
C THR A 287 18.52 -1.30 -6.57
N ASN A 288 19.32 -0.30 -6.96
CA ASN A 288 19.13 0.42 -8.22
C ASN A 288 18.96 -0.56 -9.39
N PHE A 289 17.93 -0.36 -10.22
CA PHE A 289 17.56 -1.29 -11.29
C PHE A 289 18.67 -1.53 -12.33
N ASN A 290 19.58 -0.57 -12.53
CA ASN A 290 20.73 -0.71 -13.45
C ASN A 290 21.87 -1.54 -12.85
N ASN A 291 21.78 -1.96 -11.59
CA ASN A 291 22.79 -2.78 -10.95
C ASN A 291 22.64 -4.25 -11.39
N GLU A 292 23.74 -4.89 -11.78
CA GLU A 292 23.77 -6.30 -12.22
C GLU A 292 23.24 -7.28 -11.14
N PHE A 293 23.25 -6.88 -9.87
CA PHE A 293 22.76 -7.69 -8.75
C PHE A 293 21.31 -7.36 -8.35
N ALA A 294 20.61 -6.44 -9.02
CA ALA A 294 19.22 -6.07 -8.74
C ALA A 294 18.21 -7.13 -9.23
N THR A 295 18.55 -8.41 -9.06
CA THR A 295 17.75 -9.57 -9.44
C THR A 295 16.72 -9.97 -8.37
N TYR A 296 15.83 -10.88 -8.74
CA TYR A 296 14.83 -11.48 -7.87
C TYR A 296 15.39 -12.70 -7.16
N LEU A 297 15.13 -12.77 -5.85
CA LEU A 297 15.59 -13.83 -4.96
C LEU A 297 14.39 -14.56 -4.38
N ASN A 298 14.49 -15.87 -4.20
CA ASN A 298 13.55 -16.67 -3.44
C ASN A 298 13.90 -16.57 -1.95
N VAL A 299 13.16 -15.73 -1.22
CA VAL A 299 13.46 -15.38 0.16
C VAL A 299 12.60 -16.20 1.10
N THR A 300 13.26 -17.05 1.90
CA THR A 300 12.60 -17.91 2.88
C THR A 300 12.55 -17.22 4.25
N PHE A 301 11.35 -16.87 4.67
CA PHE A 301 11.01 -16.38 6.00
C PHE A 301 10.77 -17.56 6.93
N SER A 302 11.19 -17.45 8.19
CA SER A 302 11.12 -18.56 9.14
C SER A 302 10.97 -18.05 10.57
N VAL A 303 9.91 -18.49 11.24
CA VAL A 303 9.63 -18.10 12.63
C VAL A 303 9.23 -19.32 13.47
N ARG A 304 9.73 -19.37 14.71
CA ARG A 304 9.31 -20.32 15.74
C ARG A 304 8.58 -19.55 16.84
N PRO A 305 7.23 -19.52 16.85
CA PRO A 305 6.46 -18.87 17.91
C PRO A 305 6.57 -19.65 19.22
N PRO A 306 6.27 -19.03 20.38
CA PRO A 306 6.09 -19.74 21.65
C PRO A 306 4.99 -20.81 21.54
N GLU A 307 5.09 -21.91 22.30
CA GLU A 307 4.15 -23.04 22.20
C GLU A 307 2.69 -22.69 22.46
N GLU A 308 2.45 -21.63 23.24
CA GLU A 308 1.11 -21.14 23.60
C GLU A 308 0.42 -20.39 22.44
N ASN A 309 1.19 -19.96 21.42
CA ASN A 309 0.72 -19.11 20.33
C ASN A 309 0.48 -19.90 19.02
N ARG A 310 -0.10 -21.10 19.13
CA ARG A 310 -0.40 -21.96 17.97
C ARG A 310 -1.65 -21.45 17.24
N GLY A 311 -1.46 -20.58 16.28
CA GLY A 311 -2.48 -20.15 15.30
C GLY A 311 -1.94 -20.25 13.86
N ASN A 312 -2.75 -19.81 12.90
CA ASN A 312 -2.26 -19.56 11.55
C ASN A 312 -1.39 -18.29 11.61
N ILE A 313 -0.19 -18.36 11.02
CA ILE A 313 0.75 -17.24 11.00
C ILE A 313 0.86 -16.75 9.57
N PHE A 314 0.71 -15.44 9.39
CA PHE A 314 0.79 -14.78 8.10
C PHE A 314 2.01 -13.88 8.05
N LEU A 315 2.68 -13.89 6.90
CA LEU A 315 3.72 -12.94 6.56
C LEU A 315 3.05 -11.70 5.92
N THR A 316 3.39 -10.51 6.40
CA THR A 316 2.93 -9.27 5.77
C THR A 316 4.00 -8.21 5.82
N GLY A 317 4.02 -7.31 4.84
CA GLY A 317 5.01 -6.26 4.74
C GLY A 317 4.75 -5.34 3.57
N VAL A 318 5.73 -4.51 3.26
CA VAL A 318 5.62 -3.55 2.15
C VAL A 318 5.39 -4.24 0.79
N PHE A 319 5.93 -5.45 0.58
CA PHE A 319 5.80 -6.22 -0.67
C PHE A 319 4.35 -6.67 -0.99
N ASN A 320 3.45 -6.68 0.00
CA ASN A 320 2.03 -6.97 -0.20
C ASN A 320 1.12 -5.85 0.32
N ASN A 321 1.65 -4.63 0.42
CA ASN A 321 0.96 -3.43 0.90
C ASN A 321 0.36 -3.60 2.31
N TRP A 322 1.06 -4.34 3.18
CA TRP A 322 0.64 -4.62 4.56
C TRP A 322 -0.73 -5.29 4.67
N GLN A 323 -1.13 -6.06 3.65
CA GLN A 323 -2.37 -6.83 3.66
C GLN A 323 -2.14 -8.22 4.27
N LEU A 324 -3.18 -8.75 4.94
CA LEU A 324 -3.24 -10.15 5.34
C LEU A 324 -3.96 -10.92 4.25
N LEU A 325 -3.22 -11.76 3.54
CA LEU A 325 -3.73 -12.53 2.41
C LEU A 325 -3.46 -14.02 2.65
N PRO A 326 -4.38 -14.93 2.28
CA PRO A 326 -4.21 -16.37 2.44
C PRO A 326 -2.93 -16.93 1.81
N GLU A 327 -2.53 -16.37 0.66
CA GLU A 327 -1.32 -16.77 -0.05
C GLU A 327 -0.02 -16.47 0.73
N TYR A 328 -0.06 -15.67 1.80
CA TYR A 328 1.09 -15.40 2.68
C TYR A 328 1.03 -16.16 4.01
N GLU A 329 0.14 -17.15 4.14
CA GLU A 329 0.17 -18.08 5.28
C GLU A 329 1.46 -18.90 5.27
N LEU A 330 2.10 -19.02 6.44
CA LEU A 330 3.30 -19.82 6.64
C LEU A 330 2.93 -21.29 6.83
N ALA A 331 3.67 -22.18 6.16
CA ALA A 331 3.57 -23.62 6.36
C ALA A 331 4.26 -24.01 7.67
N ASN A 332 3.54 -24.76 8.52
CA ASN A 332 4.06 -25.26 9.79
C ASN A 332 4.65 -26.67 9.63
N ASP A 333 5.93 -26.82 9.94
CA ASP A 333 6.64 -28.10 10.05
C ASP A 333 7.21 -28.26 11.47
N TYR A 334 6.55 -29.10 12.28
CA TYR A 334 6.91 -29.36 13.69
C TYR A 334 7.21 -28.10 14.53
N GLY A 335 6.41 -27.04 14.37
CA GLY A 335 6.53 -25.78 15.11
C GLY A 335 7.50 -24.76 14.49
N LEU A 336 8.11 -25.07 13.35
CA LEU A 336 8.80 -24.10 12.51
C LEU A 336 7.85 -23.66 11.38
N TYR A 337 7.49 -22.38 11.39
CA TYR A 337 6.65 -21.79 10.38
C TYR A 337 7.53 -21.18 9.30
N THR A 338 7.29 -21.50 8.04
CA THR A 338 8.10 -21.04 6.90
C THR A 338 7.26 -20.56 5.72
N LYS A 339 7.77 -19.56 5.00
CA LYS A 339 7.22 -19.12 3.73
C LYS A 339 8.33 -18.62 2.83
N THR A 340 8.35 -19.06 1.58
CA THR A 340 9.24 -18.52 0.56
C THR A 340 8.43 -17.62 -0.36
N ILE A 341 8.91 -16.40 -0.57
CA ILE A 341 8.36 -15.44 -1.53
C ILE A 341 9.49 -14.90 -2.40
N GLU A 342 9.16 -14.53 -3.63
CA GLU A 342 10.10 -13.89 -4.52
C GLU A 342 10.17 -12.38 -4.22
N LEU A 343 11.37 -11.85 -3.96
CA LEU A 343 11.59 -10.43 -3.74
C LEU A 343 12.75 -9.93 -4.61
N LYS A 344 12.58 -8.75 -5.20
CA LYS A 344 13.71 -8.03 -5.81
C LYS A 344 14.76 -7.72 -4.75
N ARG A 345 16.04 -7.68 -5.11
CA ARG A 345 17.09 -7.38 -4.13
C ARG A 345 16.90 -5.98 -3.52
N GLY A 346 16.68 -5.93 -2.21
CA GLY A 346 16.45 -4.68 -1.48
C GLY A 346 16.38 -4.89 0.03
N ALA A 347 16.06 -3.82 0.73
CA ALA A 347 15.69 -3.83 2.15
C ALA A 347 14.16 -3.68 2.27
N TYR A 348 13.53 -4.52 3.08
CA TYR A 348 12.08 -4.57 3.25
C TYR A 348 11.70 -4.68 4.71
N ASP A 349 10.75 -3.84 5.13
CA ASP A 349 10.07 -4.01 6.40
C ASP A 349 8.92 -5.03 6.27
N TYR A 350 8.79 -5.89 7.28
CA TYR A 350 7.77 -6.93 7.38
C TYR A 350 7.44 -7.28 8.84
N GLN A 351 6.41 -8.09 9.05
CA GLN A 351 6.10 -8.69 10.35
C GLN A 351 5.35 -10.02 10.19
N TYR A 352 5.22 -10.73 11.31
CA TYR A 352 4.35 -11.89 11.41
C TYR A 352 3.09 -11.55 12.19
N VAL A 353 1.93 -11.91 11.64
CA VAL A 353 0.62 -11.68 12.27
C VAL A 353 -0.05 -13.03 12.51
N VAL A 354 -0.60 -13.20 13.71
CA VAL A 354 -1.35 -14.42 14.05
C VAL A 354 -2.83 -14.15 13.79
N ALA A 355 -3.52 -15.08 13.15
CA ALA A 355 -4.95 -14.95 12.90
C ALA A 355 -5.63 -16.32 12.81
N ASP A 356 -6.95 -16.32 12.86
CA ASP A 356 -7.78 -17.51 12.62
C ASP A 356 -8.22 -17.56 11.15
N VAL A 357 -8.25 -18.76 10.57
CA VAL A 357 -8.88 -18.98 9.25
C VAL A 357 -10.21 -19.70 9.44
N ILE A 358 -11.31 -18.98 9.25
CA ILE A 358 -12.67 -19.50 9.42
C ILE A 358 -13.38 -19.44 8.07
N ASN A 359 -13.71 -20.60 7.49
CA ASN A 359 -14.32 -20.74 6.17
C ASN A 359 -13.54 -20.03 5.04
N GLY A 360 -12.20 -20.09 5.10
CA GLY A 360 -11.32 -19.44 4.12
C GLY A 360 -11.19 -17.92 4.29
N VAL A 361 -11.78 -17.35 5.34
CA VAL A 361 -11.67 -15.92 5.66
C VAL A 361 -10.80 -15.74 6.90
N ILE A 362 -9.83 -14.83 6.80
CA ILE A 362 -8.96 -14.43 7.92
C ILE A 362 -9.79 -13.61 8.92
N LYS A 363 -9.75 -13.99 10.19
CA LYS A 363 -10.45 -13.33 11.30
C LYS A 363 -9.57 -13.26 12.54
N ASN A 364 -9.95 -12.40 13.48
CA ASN A 364 -9.30 -12.27 14.79
C ASN A 364 -7.77 -12.08 14.68
N ASP A 365 -7.34 -11.23 13.76
CA ASP A 365 -5.94 -10.92 13.55
C ASP A 365 -5.34 -10.19 14.77
N ASP A 366 -4.22 -10.71 15.25
CA ASP A 366 -3.44 -10.15 16.35
C ASP A 366 -2.03 -9.80 15.85
N TRP A 367 -1.84 -8.50 15.64
CA TRP A 367 -0.58 -7.90 15.17
C TRP A 367 0.45 -7.78 16.29
N LEU A 368 0.04 -7.92 17.55
CA LEU A 368 0.87 -7.69 18.72
C LEU A 368 1.35 -8.99 19.37
N LEU A 369 0.69 -10.12 19.13
CA LEU A 369 0.98 -11.39 19.80
C LEU A 369 2.45 -11.82 19.67
N LEU A 370 3.04 -11.67 18.47
CA LEU A 370 4.44 -12.02 18.22
C LEU A 370 5.38 -10.83 18.34
N GLU A 371 4.92 -9.64 17.97
CA GLU A 371 5.78 -8.46 17.86
C GLU A 371 5.83 -7.66 19.17
N GLY A 372 4.70 -7.53 19.87
CA GLY A 372 4.49 -6.67 21.02
C GLY A 372 4.24 -5.21 20.63
N ASN A 373 3.97 -4.38 21.63
CA ASN A 373 3.74 -2.94 21.49
C ASN A 373 4.59 -2.15 22.49
N THR A 374 4.92 -0.91 22.14
CA THR A 374 5.82 -0.07 22.95
C THR A 374 5.64 1.40 22.55
N TRP A 375 5.66 2.32 23.53
CA TRP A 375 5.51 3.76 23.23
C TRP A 375 6.81 4.43 22.78
N GLU A 376 7.92 3.71 22.89
CA GLU A 376 9.28 4.18 22.65
C GLU A 376 9.63 4.24 21.16
N THR A 377 8.80 3.64 20.30
CA THR A 377 9.02 3.58 18.85
C THR A 377 8.43 4.77 18.12
N SER A 378 9.03 5.06 16.97
CA SER A 378 8.76 6.28 16.22
C SER A 378 7.88 5.99 15.01
N ASN A 379 6.61 5.68 15.23
CA ASN A 379 5.64 5.50 14.14
C ASN A 379 5.18 6.83 13.56
N VAL A 380 4.85 6.81 12.28
CA VAL A 380 4.24 7.91 11.56
C VAL A 380 2.72 7.70 11.50
N TYR A 381 1.94 8.72 11.84
CA TYR A 381 0.49 8.71 11.66
C TYR A 381 0.09 9.84 10.70
N HIS A 382 -0.60 9.46 9.63
CA HIS A 382 -1.15 10.36 8.63
C HIS A 382 -2.64 10.57 8.91
N VAL A 383 -3.02 11.80 9.22
CA VAL A 383 -4.38 12.17 9.64
C VAL A 383 -5.04 12.97 8.52
N PHE A 384 -6.09 12.41 7.94
CA PHE A 384 -6.87 12.99 6.85
C PHE A 384 -8.27 13.35 7.34
N LEU A 385 -8.71 14.56 7.01
CA LEU A 385 -10.07 15.01 7.30
C LEU A 385 -10.87 15.10 6.01
N TYR A 386 -11.99 14.37 5.98
CA TYR A 386 -12.89 14.28 4.83
C TYR A 386 -14.11 15.19 4.96
N TYR A 387 -14.54 15.68 3.81
CA TYR A 387 -15.68 16.55 3.63
C TYR A 387 -16.46 16.16 2.38
N LYS A 388 -17.77 16.00 2.51
CA LYS A 388 -18.68 15.66 1.41
C LYS A 388 -19.05 16.92 0.64
N ASP A 389 -18.27 17.22 -0.39
CA ASP A 389 -18.47 18.40 -1.23
C ASP A 389 -19.65 18.17 -2.19
N PRO A 390 -20.71 19.01 -2.19
CA PRO A 390 -21.84 18.85 -3.11
C PRO A 390 -21.55 19.30 -4.55
N ASN A 391 -20.41 19.97 -4.80
CA ASN A 391 -20.02 20.42 -6.14
C ASN A 391 -19.70 19.23 -7.04
N TYR A 392 -19.75 19.46 -8.36
CA TYR A 392 -19.40 18.46 -9.39
C TYR A 392 -20.17 17.13 -9.26
N GLY A 393 -21.39 17.17 -8.73
CA GLY A 393 -22.22 15.97 -8.54
C GLY A 393 -21.99 15.22 -7.22
N GLY A 394 -21.16 15.76 -6.32
CA GLY A 394 -20.90 15.15 -5.02
C GLY A 394 -19.62 14.32 -5.00
N TYR A 395 -18.70 14.58 -4.06
CA TYR A 395 -17.51 13.74 -3.85
C TYR A 395 -16.91 13.86 -2.45
N ASP A 396 -16.11 12.86 -2.07
CA ASP A 396 -15.39 12.79 -0.80
C ASP A 396 -14.04 13.52 -0.90
N ARG A 397 -14.01 14.76 -0.44
CA ARG A 397 -12.86 15.66 -0.55
C ARG A 397 -11.99 15.61 0.71
N ILE A 398 -10.67 15.58 0.56
CA ILE A 398 -9.75 15.78 1.70
C ILE A 398 -9.50 17.28 1.87
N ILE A 399 -9.89 17.83 3.02
CA ILE A 399 -9.82 19.28 3.30
C ILE A 399 -8.74 19.65 4.31
N GLY A 400 -8.23 18.67 5.04
CA GLY A 400 -7.20 18.85 6.05
C GLY A 400 -6.30 17.64 6.14
N TYR A 401 -5.01 17.88 6.32
CA TYR A 401 -4.01 16.83 6.50
C TYR A 401 -3.00 17.20 7.56
N SER A 402 -2.57 16.20 8.34
CA SER A 402 -1.46 16.33 9.27
C SER A 402 -0.67 15.04 9.35
N LYS A 403 0.65 15.16 9.32
CA LYS A 403 1.58 14.07 9.61
C LYS A 403 2.13 14.28 11.02
N ILE A 404 1.92 13.31 11.90
CA ILE A 404 2.49 13.30 13.25
C ILE A 404 3.41 12.09 13.42
N ILE A 405 4.35 12.19 14.35
CA ILE A 405 5.29 11.11 14.67
C ILE A 405 5.14 10.83 16.17
N SER A 406 4.94 9.57 16.56
CA SER A 406 4.97 9.20 17.98
C SER A 406 6.38 9.36 18.53
N ARG A 407 6.52 10.01 19.69
CA ARG A 407 7.78 10.13 20.43
C ARG A 407 7.56 9.87 21.90
#